data_AF-A0A0J7K0Y9-F1
#
_entry.id   AF-A0A0J7K0Y9-F1
#
_cell.length_a   1.000
_cell.length_b   1.000
_cell.length_c   1.000
_cell.angle_alpha   90.00
_cell.angle_beta   90.00
_cell.angle_gamma   90.00
#
_symmetry.space_group_name_H-M   'P 1'
#
loop_
_entity.id
_entity.type
_entity.pdbx_description
1 polymer ?
#
loop_
_entity_poly.entity_id
_entity_poly.type
_entity_poly.pdbx_seq_one_letter_code
_entity_poly.pdbx_strand_id
1 'polypeptide(L)'
;MKTIAQQAKDAGYKDLGEAMNEKIRKLNQGTDSALVTQSGTSSVLSVAAADPTPSWTVSANSYASTIGCPFNILFGKQTGNLASTEDRKEWAKKGNGRRGGWLSWLLTEVIQRWCDVGVISQPTKGEITVDWSDLLAPGDSEKLENMSKMADVAYKTQQAFGASAVEPNEVRAAGELEPIEEPRQPDPTKNPVGKDPLNDDNAEA
;
A
#
# COMPACT_ATOMS: atom_id res chain seq x y z
N MET A 1 16.11 -67.66 35.67
CA MET A 1 16.22 -66.55 34.69
C MET A 1 15.22 -66.82 33.57
N LYS A 2 14.09 -66.09 33.51
CA LYS A 2 13.16 -66.19 32.36
C LYS A 2 13.86 -65.53 31.17
N THR A 3 13.99 -66.25 30.06
CA THR A 3 14.53 -65.69 28.81
C THR A 3 13.63 -64.55 28.33
N ILE A 4 14.21 -63.53 27.71
CA ILE A 4 13.48 -62.32 27.23
C ILE A 4 12.33 -62.72 26.28
N ALA A 5 12.51 -63.81 25.52
CA ALA A 5 11.47 -64.41 24.70
C ALA A 5 10.25 -64.90 25.50
N GLN A 6 10.45 -65.38 26.74
CA GLN A 6 9.35 -65.79 27.62
C GLN A 6 8.57 -64.58 28.16
N GLN A 7 9.26 -63.47 28.45
CA GLN A 7 8.62 -62.22 28.90
C GLN A 7 7.82 -61.54 27.77
N ALA A 8 8.28 -61.63 26.52
CA ALA A 8 7.52 -61.14 25.36
C ALA A 8 6.21 -61.93 25.15
N LYS A 9 6.26 -63.26 25.35
CA LYS A 9 5.07 -64.13 25.31
C LYS A 9 4.11 -63.88 26.48
N ASP A 10 4.64 -63.70 27.69
CA ASP A 10 3.84 -63.37 28.89
C ASP A 10 3.13 -62.00 28.76
N ALA A 11 3.69 -61.08 27.96
CA ALA A 11 3.09 -59.76 27.65
C ALA A 11 2.13 -59.78 26.44
N GLY A 12 1.85 -60.94 25.85
CA GLY A 12 0.88 -61.11 24.76
C GLY A 12 1.42 -60.92 23.34
N TYR A 13 2.74 -60.82 23.15
CA TYR A 13 3.35 -60.71 21.82
C TYR A 13 3.74 -62.10 21.27
N LYS A 14 3.62 -62.29 19.95
CA LYS A 14 3.89 -63.59 19.30
C LYS A 14 5.38 -63.95 19.33
N ASP A 15 6.24 -62.93 19.29
CA ASP A 15 7.70 -63.01 19.24
C ASP A 15 8.32 -61.75 19.90
N LEU A 16 9.55 -61.89 20.39
CA LEU A 16 10.43 -60.79 20.80
C LEU A 16 10.59 -59.73 19.69
N GLY A 17 10.65 -60.15 18.43
CA GLY A 17 10.72 -59.24 17.28
C GLY A 17 9.47 -58.35 17.14
N GLU A 18 8.28 -58.88 17.41
CA GLU A 18 7.03 -58.10 17.40
C GLU A 18 6.98 -57.12 18.57
N ALA A 19 7.42 -57.54 19.75
CA ALA A 19 7.53 -56.67 20.92
C ALA A 19 8.54 -55.53 20.70
N MET A 20 9.68 -55.78 20.04
CA MET A 20 10.64 -54.75 19.67
C MET A 20 10.10 -53.79 18.61
N ASN A 21 9.43 -54.30 17.58
CA ASN A 21 8.81 -53.45 16.54
C ASN A 21 7.73 -52.52 17.11
N GLU A 22 6.88 -53.00 18.03
CA GLU A 22 5.86 -52.17 18.66
C GLU A 22 6.49 -51.10 19.58
N LYS A 23 7.59 -51.42 20.27
CA LYS A 23 8.35 -50.44 21.07
C LYS A 23 9.01 -49.37 20.20
N ILE A 24 9.58 -49.75 19.05
CA ILE A 24 10.14 -48.81 18.06
C ILE A 24 9.01 -47.95 17.47
N ARG A 25 7.85 -48.53 17.18
CA ARG A 25 6.70 -47.79 16.66
C ARG A 25 6.18 -46.76 17.67
N LYS A 26 6.07 -47.13 18.94
CA LYS A 26 5.68 -46.23 20.03
C LYS A 26 6.72 -45.12 20.25
N LEU A 27 8.01 -45.41 20.11
CA LEU A 27 9.09 -44.41 20.14
C LEU A 27 8.99 -43.41 18.99
N ASN A 28 8.65 -43.85 17.78
CA ASN A 28 8.50 -42.97 16.63
C ASN A 28 7.18 -42.17 16.63
N GLN A 29 6.14 -42.67 17.31
CA GLN A 29 4.81 -42.03 17.36
C GLN A 29 4.61 -41.12 18.58
N GLY A 30 5.45 -41.20 19.61
CA GLY A 30 5.26 -40.47 20.86
C GLY A 30 6.55 -39.86 21.39
N THR A 31 6.46 -38.59 21.78
CA THR A 31 7.54 -37.87 22.48
C THR A 31 7.87 -38.46 23.85
N ASP A 32 6.96 -39.25 24.44
CA ASP A 32 7.06 -39.82 25.79
C ASP A 32 7.15 -41.37 25.79
N SER A 33 7.91 -41.94 24.85
CA SER A 33 8.21 -43.38 24.86
C SER A 33 9.63 -43.63 25.37
N ALA A 34 9.73 -44.26 26.54
CA ALA A 34 11.01 -44.70 27.07
C ALA A 34 11.39 -46.08 26.52
N LEU A 35 12.53 -46.15 25.81
CA LEU A 35 13.14 -47.41 25.40
C LEU A 35 14.04 -47.92 26.53
N VAL A 36 13.59 -48.94 27.26
CA VAL A 36 14.39 -49.60 28.30
C VAL A 36 15.17 -50.75 27.68
N THR A 37 16.48 -50.56 27.46
CA THR A 37 17.40 -51.58 26.97
C THR A 37 18.21 -52.17 28.13
N GLN A 38 18.29 -53.50 28.19
CA GLN A 38 19.20 -54.17 29.14
C GLN A 38 20.61 -54.18 28.53
N SER A 39 21.44 -53.22 28.93
CA SER A 39 22.86 -53.12 28.54
C SER A 39 23.13 -52.73 27.07
N GLY A 40 22.56 -51.60 26.62
CA GLY A 40 22.92 -50.98 25.34
C GLY A 40 22.48 -49.52 25.27
N THR A 41 23.37 -48.62 24.85
CA THR A 41 23.07 -47.19 24.67
C THR A 41 22.20 -46.99 23.44
N SER A 42 20.95 -46.56 23.64
CA SER A 42 20.08 -46.18 22.52
C SER A 42 20.42 -44.76 22.09
N SER A 43 20.93 -44.58 20.87
CA SER A 43 21.06 -43.24 20.26
C SER A 43 19.87 -42.99 19.35
N VAL A 44 19.11 -41.93 19.63
CA VAL A 44 18.14 -41.41 18.66
C VAL A 44 18.89 -40.66 17.56
N LEU A 45 18.58 -40.97 16.29
CA LEU A 45 18.98 -40.13 15.17
C LEU A 45 18.18 -38.84 15.25
N SER A 46 18.74 -37.81 15.87
CA SER A 46 18.11 -36.49 15.92
C SER A 46 18.13 -35.88 14.53
N VAL A 47 17.00 -35.95 13.81
CA VAL A 47 16.80 -35.13 12.63
C VAL A 47 16.55 -33.71 13.12
N ALA A 48 17.49 -32.80 12.89
CA ALA A 48 17.22 -31.38 13.08
C ALA A 48 16.11 -30.99 12.10
N ALA A 49 15.00 -30.44 12.60
CA ALA A 49 13.98 -29.87 11.75
C ALA A 49 14.63 -28.75 10.91
N ALA A 50 14.62 -28.91 9.58
CA ALA A 50 15.13 -27.88 8.69
C ALA A 50 14.25 -26.63 8.78
N ASP A 51 14.88 -25.45 8.72
CA ASP A 51 14.16 -24.17 8.68
C ASP A 51 13.33 -24.07 7.38
N PRO A 52 11.99 -23.92 7.46
CA PRO A 52 11.14 -23.80 6.28
C PRO A 52 11.17 -22.40 5.64
N THR A 53 11.83 -21.42 6.24
CA THR A 53 11.83 -20.02 5.77
C THR A 53 12.30 -19.87 4.31
N PRO A 54 13.37 -20.54 3.85
CA PRO A 54 13.85 -20.39 2.47
C PRO A 54 12.85 -20.94 1.44
N SER A 55 12.23 -22.09 1.70
CA SER A 55 11.27 -22.70 0.77
C SER A 55 10.00 -21.86 0.66
N TRP A 56 9.51 -21.34 1.78
CA TRP A 56 8.37 -20.41 1.80
C TRP A 56 8.68 -19.12 1.03
N THR A 57 9.86 -18.52 1.25
CA THR A 57 10.25 -17.24 0.63
C THR A 57 10.32 -17.36 -0.89
N VAL A 58 10.81 -18.48 -1.43
CA VAL A 58 10.85 -18.71 -2.89
C VAL A 58 9.44 -18.80 -3.45
N SER A 59 8.56 -19.62 -2.86
CA SER A 59 7.18 -19.77 -3.33
C SER A 59 6.40 -18.46 -3.28
N ALA A 60 6.58 -17.68 -2.21
CA ALA A 60 5.93 -16.40 -2.03
C ALA A 60 6.41 -15.36 -3.07
N ASN A 61 7.71 -15.32 -3.39
CA ASN A 61 8.23 -14.46 -4.47
C ASN A 61 7.77 -14.90 -5.86
N SER A 62 7.65 -16.21 -6.11
CA SER A 62 7.10 -16.72 -7.37
C SER A 62 5.65 -16.26 -7.56
N TYR A 63 4.82 -16.34 -6.52
CA TYR A 63 3.44 -15.86 -6.57
C TYR A 63 3.36 -14.33 -6.71
N ALA A 64 4.17 -13.57 -5.97
CA ALA A 64 4.21 -12.11 -6.08
C ALA A 64 4.53 -11.64 -7.52
N SER A 65 5.39 -12.38 -8.21
CA SER A 65 5.74 -12.13 -9.61
C SER A 65 4.59 -12.35 -10.58
N THR A 66 3.69 -13.31 -10.36
CA THR A 66 2.57 -13.59 -11.30
C THR A 66 1.55 -12.46 -11.32
N ILE A 67 1.26 -11.87 -10.17
CA ILE A 67 0.38 -10.71 -10.04
C ILE A 67 1.13 -9.39 -10.30
N GLY A 68 2.47 -9.45 -10.39
CA GLY A 68 3.38 -8.31 -10.51
C GLY A 68 3.20 -7.31 -9.36
N CYS A 69 3.02 -7.80 -8.13
CA CYS A 69 2.93 -7.01 -6.91
C CYS A 69 4.23 -7.17 -6.12
N PRO A 70 4.84 -6.08 -5.61
CA PRO A 70 6.04 -6.20 -4.79
C PRO A 70 5.80 -7.07 -3.54
N PHE A 71 6.75 -7.94 -3.22
CA PHE A 71 6.68 -8.84 -2.07
C PHE A 71 6.36 -8.11 -0.75
N ASN A 72 7.00 -6.96 -0.53
CA ASN A 72 6.81 -6.11 0.65
C ASN A 72 5.39 -5.55 0.78
N ILE A 73 4.68 -5.35 -0.33
CA ILE A 73 3.29 -4.88 -0.36
C ILE A 73 2.33 -6.05 -0.16
N LEU A 74 2.62 -7.21 -0.77
CA LEU A 74 1.74 -8.38 -0.75
C LEU A 74 1.74 -9.11 0.59
N PHE A 75 2.93 -9.36 1.17
CA PHE A 75 3.08 -10.12 2.41
C PHE A 75 3.36 -9.24 3.64
N GLY A 76 3.52 -7.94 3.42
CA GLY A 76 3.98 -7.02 4.46
C GLY A 76 5.47 -7.16 4.72
N LYS A 77 6.07 -6.10 5.27
CA LYS A 77 7.49 -6.11 5.67
C LYS A 77 7.58 -6.58 7.12
N GLN A 78 8.39 -7.61 7.38
CA GLN A 78 8.57 -8.16 8.74
C GLN A 78 9.39 -7.23 9.66
N THR A 79 10.20 -6.32 9.11
CA THR A 79 11.23 -5.58 9.84
C THR A 79 10.75 -4.28 10.53
N GLY A 80 9.44 -4.12 10.77
CA GLY A 80 8.88 -2.96 11.49
C GLY A 80 8.96 -1.60 10.75
N ASN A 81 9.78 -1.49 9.69
CA ASN A 81 9.79 -0.35 8.80
C ASN A 81 8.61 -0.43 7.84
N LEU A 82 7.89 0.69 7.65
CA LEU A 82 6.90 0.84 6.59
C LEU A 82 7.51 0.33 5.27
N ALA A 83 6.68 -0.30 4.42
CA ALA A 83 7.09 -0.66 3.06
C ALA A 83 7.86 0.50 2.40
N SER A 84 8.81 0.22 1.51
CA SER A 84 9.57 1.30 0.87
C SER A 84 8.59 2.30 0.26
N THR A 85 8.81 3.61 0.46
CA THR A 85 8.00 4.67 -0.18
C THR A 85 7.96 4.47 -1.69
N GLU A 86 9.06 4.00 -2.26
CA GLU A 86 9.18 3.71 -3.68
C GLU A 86 8.35 2.50 -4.11
N ASP A 87 8.34 1.40 -3.34
CA ASP A 87 7.49 0.23 -3.63
C ASP A 87 5.99 0.61 -3.63
N ARG A 88 5.58 1.51 -2.71
CA ARG A 88 4.20 2.03 -2.67
C ARG A 88 3.88 2.88 -3.89
N LYS A 89 4.78 3.77 -4.30
CA LYS A 89 4.61 4.62 -5.49
C LYS A 89 4.50 3.79 -6.77
N GLU A 90 5.37 2.80 -6.96
CA GLU A 90 5.32 1.92 -8.13
C GLU A 90 4.03 1.10 -8.17
N TRP A 91 3.57 0.59 -7.02
CA TRP A 91 2.29 -0.10 -6.93
C TRP A 91 1.10 0.83 -7.20
N ALA A 92 1.13 2.06 -6.70
CA ALA A 92 0.11 3.08 -6.97
C ALA A 92 0.02 3.43 -8.45
N LYS A 93 1.16 3.58 -9.16
CA LYS A 93 1.20 3.78 -10.63
C LYS A 93 0.49 2.65 -11.37
N LYS A 94 0.76 1.39 -11.00
CA LYS A 94 0.09 0.23 -11.59
C LYS A 94 -1.42 0.23 -11.30
N GLY A 95 -1.81 0.65 -10.09
CA GLY A 95 -3.20 0.85 -9.70
C GLY A 95 -3.92 1.87 -10.57
N ASN A 96 -3.31 3.03 -10.79
CA ASN A 96 -3.82 4.08 -11.69
C ASN A 96 -3.96 3.58 -13.13
N GLY A 97 -2.97 2.85 -13.66
CA GLY A 97 -3.05 2.26 -15.00
C GLY A 97 -4.23 1.29 -15.13
N ARG A 98 -4.52 0.49 -14.10
CA ARG A 98 -5.70 -0.39 -14.07
C ARG A 98 -7.01 0.38 -13.96
N ARG A 99 -7.05 1.46 -13.16
CA ARG A 99 -8.21 2.36 -13.00
C ARG A 99 -8.56 3.02 -14.33
N GLY A 100 -7.62 3.76 -14.92
CA GLY A 100 -7.83 4.51 -16.16
C GLY A 100 -8.00 3.62 -17.40
N GLY A 101 -7.45 2.41 -17.40
CA GLY A 101 -7.61 1.45 -18.50
C GLY A 101 -8.85 0.59 -18.34
N TRP A 102 -8.65 -0.64 -17.84
CA TRP A 102 -9.66 -1.69 -17.84
C TRP A 102 -10.90 -1.36 -16.98
N LEU A 103 -10.72 -0.73 -15.82
CA LEU A 103 -11.86 -0.43 -14.93
C LEU A 103 -12.73 0.69 -15.50
N SER A 104 -12.15 1.76 -16.01
CA SER A 104 -12.90 2.81 -16.72
C SER A 104 -13.68 2.21 -17.90
N TRP A 105 -13.03 1.40 -18.73
CA TRP A 105 -13.70 0.73 -19.85
C TRP A 105 -14.86 -0.16 -19.37
N LEU A 106 -14.62 -1.00 -18.36
CA LEU A 106 -15.65 -1.90 -17.82
C LEU A 106 -16.86 -1.12 -17.29
N LEU A 107 -16.62 -0.04 -16.53
CA LEU A 107 -17.70 0.79 -15.99
C LEU A 107 -18.50 1.46 -17.11
N THR A 108 -17.82 2.04 -18.10
CA THR A 108 -18.47 2.66 -19.25
C THR A 108 -19.34 1.66 -20.02
N GLU A 109 -18.83 0.45 -20.30
CA GLU A 109 -19.59 -0.60 -21.01
C GLU A 109 -20.81 -1.08 -20.21
N VAL A 110 -20.65 -1.29 -18.90
CA VAL A 110 -21.74 -1.75 -18.04
C VAL A 110 -22.84 -0.69 -17.95
N ILE A 111 -22.45 0.58 -17.75
CA ILE A 111 -23.40 1.70 -17.67
C ILE A 111 -24.09 1.90 -19.02
N GLN A 112 -23.36 1.85 -20.14
CA GLN A 112 -23.95 1.96 -21.48
C GLN A 112 -24.98 0.86 -21.70
N ARG A 113 -24.68 -0.38 -21.31
CA ARG A 113 -25.62 -1.50 -21.45
C ARG A 113 -26.88 -1.31 -20.59
N TRP A 114 -26.77 -0.72 -19.41
CA TRP A 114 -27.95 -0.36 -18.59
C TRP A 114 -28.77 0.76 -19.21
N CYS A 115 -28.12 1.72 -19.89
CA CYS A 115 -28.80 2.74 -20.67
C CYS A 115 -29.54 2.13 -21.87
N ASP A 116 -28.95 1.14 -22.56
CA ASP A 116 -29.56 0.50 -23.74
C ASP A 116 -30.76 -0.38 -23.37
N VAL A 117 -30.72 -1.03 -22.21
CA VAL A 117 -31.85 -1.81 -21.67
C VAL A 117 -32.95 -0.90 -21.10
N GLY A 118 -32.65 0.39 -20.88
CA GLY A 118 -33.61 1.38 -20.36
C GLY A 118 -33.78 1.35 -18.84
N VAL A 119 -32.81 0.76 -18.11
CA VAL A 119 -32.77 0.84 -16.63
C VAL A 119 -32.38 2.26 -16.19
N ILE A 120 -31.49 2.90 -16.93
CA ILE A 120 -31.01 4.27 -16.71
C ILE A 120 -31.31 5.07 -17.97
N SER A 121 -31.68 6.34 -17.84
CA SER A 121 -31.82 7.25 -18.99
C SER A 121 -30.49 7.46 -19.69
N GLN A 122 -30.52 7.57 -21.02
CA GLN A 122 -29.33 7.90 -21.81
C GLN A 122 -28.74 9.26 -21.37
N PRO A 123 -27.41 9.41 -21.34
CA PRO A 123 -26.78 10.66 -20.91
C PRO A 123 -27.11 11.81 -21.87
N THR A 124 -27.46 12.98 -21.32
CA THR A 124 -27.87 14.16 -22.08
C THR A 124 -26.80 14.66 -23.07
N LYS A 125 -25.52 14.43 -22.75
CA LYS A 125 -24.37 14.80 -23.60
C LYS A 125 -23.80 13.63 -24.41
N GLY A 126 -24.38 12.43 -24.31
CA GLY A 126 -23.94 11.25 -25.05
C GLY A 126 -22.61 10.63 -24.61
N GLU A 127 -21.94 11.17 -23.59
CA GLU A 127 -20.65 10.68 -23.09
C GLU A 127 -20.73 10.29 -21.61
N ILE A 128 -20.15 9.13 -21.27
CA ILE A 128 -19.97 8.66 -19.91
C ILE A 128 -18.48 8.80 -19.57
N THR A 129 -18.16 9.79 -18.74
CA THR A 129 -16.79 10.00 -18.23
C THR A 129 -16.67 9.39 -16.84
N VAL A 130 -15.61 8.61 -16.62
CA VAL A 130 -15.27 8.03 -15.32
C VAL A 130 -14.05 8.77 -14.78
N ASP A 131 -14.22 9.41 -13.62
CA ASP A 131 -13.13 10.07 -12.91
C ASP A 131 -12.66 9.21 -11.72
N TRP A 132 -11.35 9.22 -11.48
CA TRP A 132 -10.71 8.46 -10.42
C TRP A 132 -9.83 9.37 -9.59
N SER A 133 -9.89 9.20 -8.26
CA SER A 133 -8.86 9.79 -7.41
C SER A 133 -7.47 9.23 -7.77
N ASP A 134 -6.51 10.11 -7.99
CA ASP A 134 -5.14 9.75 -8.27
C ASP A 134 -4.49 9.15 -7.00
N LEU A 135 -4.06 7.89 -7.05
CA LEU A 135 -3.35 7.26 -5.92
C LEU A 135 -1.97 7.87 -5.65
N LEU A 136 -1.42 8.61 -6.61
CA LEU A 136 -0.13 9.30 -6.49
C LEU A 136 -0.31 10.75 -6.05
N ALA A 137 -1.54 11.23 -5.90
CA ALA A 137 -1.79 12.57 -5.41
C ALA A 137 -1.10 12.74 -4.06
N PRO A 138 -0.31 13.82 -3.88
CA PRO A 138 0.30 14.11 -2.59
C PRO A 138 -0.81 14.22 -1.54
N GLY A 139 -0.63 13.55 -0.41
CA GLY A 139 -1.56 13.69 0.70
C GLY A 139 -1.56 15.14 1.21
N ASP A 140 -2.58 15.53 1.97
CA ASP A 140 -2.72 16.90 2.48
C ASP A 140 -1.46 17.39 3.22
N SER A 141 -0.77 16.50 3.93
CA SER A 141 0.51 16.81 4.57
C SER A 141 1.62 17.16 3.59
N GLU A 142 1.73 16.44 2.47
CA GLU A 142 2.76 16.68 1.45
C GLU A 142 2.44 17.95 0.63
N LYS A 143 1.16 18.25 0.42
CA LYS A 143 0.71 19.53 -0.14
C LYS A 143 1.09 20.71 0.75
N LEU A 144 0.88 20.60 2.06
CA LEU A 144 1.28 21.61 3.03
C LEU A 144 2.81 21.76 3.11
N GLU A 145 3.57 20.67 3.01
CA GLU A 145 5.03 20.72 2.94
C GLU A 145 5.51 21.42 1.67
N ASN A 146 4.90 21.14 0.52
CA ASN A 146 5.24 21.81 -0.75
C ASN A 146 4.95 23.30 -0.68
N MET A 147 3.81 23.69 -0.10
CA MET A 147 3.47 25.08 0.19
C MET A 147 4.48 25.74 1.11
N SER A 148 4.88 25.07 2.19
CA SER A 148 5.89 25.58 3.14
C SER A 148 7.24 25.78 2.46
N LYS A 149 7.68 24.82 1.63
CA LYS A 149 8.95 24.94 0.90
C LYS A 149 8.92 26.09 -0.11
N MET A 150 7.81 26.28 -0.82
CA MET A 150 7.64 27.41 -1.73
C MET A 150 7.61 28.75 -1.00
N ALA A 151 6.95 28.82 0.15
CA ALA A 151 6.97 30.01 1.02
C ALA A 151 8.37 30.30 1.57
N ASP A 152 9.13 29.27 1.95
CA ASP A 152 10.52 29.42 2.38
C ASP A 152 11.42 29.92 1.25
N VAL A 153 11.20 29.48 0.02
CA VAL A 153 11.92 29.99 -1.17
C VAL A 153 11.58 31.47 -1.40
N ALA A 154 10.30 31.84 -1.30
CA ALA A 154 9.87 33.24 -1.40
C ALA A 154 10.57 34.11 -0.33
N TYR A 155 10.57 33.66 0.92
CA TYR A 155 11.22 34.38 2.03
C TYR A 155 12.73 34.53 1.82
N LYS A 156 13.42 33.44 1.46
CA LYS A 156 14.88 33.45 1.24
C LYS A 156 15.28 34.30 0.04
N THR A 157 14.51 34.28 -1.04
CA THR A 157 14.79 35.07 -2.23
C THR A 157 14.53 36.56 -1.99
N GLN A 158 13.47 36.90 -1.26
CA GLN A 158 13.23 38.27 -0.80
C GLN A 158 14.34 38.77 0.11
N GLN A 159 14.82 37.95 1.05
CA GLN A 159 15.91 38.32 1.96
C GLN A 159 17.26 38.48 1.23
N ALA A 160 17.54 37.62 0.25
CA ALA A 160 18.82 37.61 -0.47
C ALA A 160 18.91 38.61 -1.62
N PHE A 161 17.81 38.81 -2.36
CA PHE A 161 17.79 39.57 -3.61
C PHE A 161 16.84 40.78 -3.58
N GLY A 162 16.14 41.02 -2.47
CA GLY A 162 15.20 42.14 -2.31
C GLY A 162 13.87 42.00 -3.08
N ALA A 163 13.72 40.94 -3.87
CA ALA A 163 12.50 40.60 -4.59
C ALA A 163 12.17 39.12 -4.36
N SER A 164 10.88 38.82 -4.15
CA SER A 164 10.41 37.44 -4.08
C SER A 164 10.49 36.83 -5.48
N ALA A 165 11.07 35.63 -5.58
CA ALA A 165 11.08 34.87 -6.83
C ALA A 165 9.75 34.12 -7.10
N VAL A 166 8.82 34.15 -6.14
CA VAL A 166 7.57 33.39 -6.17
C VAL A 166 6.39 34.31 -5.83
N GLU A 167 5.32 34.22 -6.60
CA GLU A 167 4.09 34.95 -6.36
C GLU A 167 3.15 34.22 -5.39
N PRO A 168 2.28 34.94 -4.66
CA PRO A 168 1.32 34.33 -3.73
C PRO A 168 0.42 33.27 -4.39
N ASN A 169 0.07 33.46 -5.66
CA ASN A 169 -0.75 32.51 -6.42
C ASN A 169 0.02 31.23 -6.79
N GLU A 170 1.33 31.29 -6.98
CA GLU A 170 2.17 30.10 -7.22
C GLU A 170 2.32 29.25 -5.95
N VAL A 171 2.37 29.87 -4.77
CA VAL A 171 2.38 29.16 -3.48
C VAL A 171 1.03 28.48 -3.21
N ARG A 172 -0.09 29.11 -3.60
CA ARG A 172 -1.44 28.51 -3.49
C ARG A 172 -1.64 27.38 -4.48
N ALA A 173 -1.17 27.54 -5.72
CA ALA A 173 -1.19 26.49 -6.73
C ALA A 173 -0.39 25.25 -6.28
N ALA A 174 0.75 25.44 -5.60
CA ALA A 174 1.55 24.33 -5.06
C ALA A 174 0.83 23.50 -3.97
N GLY A 175 -0.20 24.06 -3.32
CA GLY A 175 -1.07 23.35 -2.40
C GLY A 175 -2.44 22.98 -2.97
N GLU A 176 -2.65 23.11 -4.29
CA GLU A 176 -3.95 22.93 -4.96
C GLU A 176 -5.08 23.79 -4.36
N LEU A 177 -4.74 24.94 -3.77
CA LEU A 177 -5.72 25.90 -3.29
C LEU A 177 -6.18 26.79 -4.44
N GLU A 178 -7.44 27.21 -4.41
CA GLU A 178 -7.97 28.15 -5.41
C GLU A 178 -7.13 29.44 -5.43
N PRO A 179 -6.76 29.94 -6.62
CA PRO A 179 -6.07 31.23 -6.77
C PRO A 179 -6.87 32.35 -6.10
N ILE A 180 -6.17 33.34 -5.53
CA ILE A 180 -6.83 34.57 -5.13
C ILE A 180 -7.13 35.33 -6.42
N GLU A 181 -8.40 35.73 -6.62
CA GLU A 181 -8.76 36.60 -7.76
C GLU A 181 -7.89 37.87 -7.71
N GLU A 182 -7.14 38.11 -8.77
CA GLU A 182 -6.39 39.35 -8.89
C GLU A 182 -7.39 40.53 -8.87
N PRO A 183 -7.10 41.62 -8.13
CA PRO A 183 -7.91 42.80 -8.23
C PRO A 183 -7.89 43.28 -9.68
N ARG A 184 -9.07 43.22 -10.33
CA ARG A 184 -9.29 43.68 -11.70
C ARG A 184 -8.71 45.08 -11.82
N GLN A 185 -7.62 45.25 -12.59
CA GLN A 185 -7.07 46.57 -12.85
C GLN A 185 -8.21 47.43 -13.43
N PRO A 186 -8.47 48.64 -12.90
CA PRO A 186 -9.50 49.49 -13.45
C PRO A 186 -9.17 49.80 -14.91
N ASP A 187 -10.13 49.54 -15.81
CA ASP A 187 -10.01 49.83 -17.24
C ASP A 187 -9.52 51.28 -17.46
N PRO A 188 -8.38 51.52 -18.14
CA PRO A 188 -7.86 52.87 -18.38
C PRO A 188 -8.76 53.72 -19.31
N THR A 189 -9.80 53.13 -19.90
CA THR A 189 -10.77 53.78 -20.80
C THR A 189 -12.11 54.13 -20.16
N LYS A 190 -12.34 53.79 -18.88
CA LYS A 190 -13.50 54.29 -18.14
C LYS A 190 -13.08 55.47 -17.27
N ASN A 191 -13.65 56.65 -17.54
CA ASN A 191 -13.57 57.78 -16.63
C ASN A 191 -14.02 57.32 -15.24
N PRO A 192 -13.28 57.66 -14.16
CA PRO A 192 -13.67 57.30 -12.81
C PRO A 192 -15.05 57.88 -12.54
N VAL A 193 -16.03 57.00 -12.31
CA VAL A 193 -17.37 57.41 -11.88
C VAL A 193 -17.31 57.58 -10.37
N GLY A 194 -16.87 58.76 -9.96
CA GLY A 194 -16.77 59.19 -8.58
C GLY A 194 -16.31 60.64 -8.58
N LYS A 195 -17.00 61.51 -7.84
CA LYS A 195 -16.55 62.89 -7.61
C LYS A 195 -15.10 62.82 -7.12
N ASP A 196 -14.22 63.51 -7.83
CA ASP A 196 -12.84 63.70 -7.41
C ASP A 196 -12.85 64.37 -6.03
N PRO A 197 -12.33 63.74 -4.96
CA PRO A 197 -12.28 64.34 -3.63
C PRO A 197 -11.35 65.56 -3.55
N LEU A 198 -10.68 65.94 -4.64
CA LEU A 198 -9.85 67.14 -4.75
C LEU A 198 -10.50 68.28 -5.56
N ASN A 199 -11.65 68.07 -6.21
CA ASN A 199 -12.39 69.17 -6.85
C ASN A 199 -13.60 69.54 -6.00
N ASP A 200 -13.35 70.41 -5.03
CA ASP A 200 -14.34 71.02 -4.16
C ASP A 200 -15.09 72.11 -4.96
N ASP A 201 -16.12 71.72 -5.71
CA ASP A 201 -17.06 72.67 -6.33
C ASP A 201 -18.01 73.27 -5.26
N ASN A 202 -17.43 73.94 -4.28
CA ASN A 202 -18.12 74.79 -3.32
C ASN A 202 -17.31 76.07 -3.08
N ALA A 203 -17.05 76.80 -4.16
CA ALA A 203 -16.75 78.22 -4.12
C ALA A 203 -18.06 79.01 -4.38
N GLU A 204 -18.94 79.04 -3.38
CA GLU A 204 -19.99 80.05 -3.27
C GLU A 204 -19.78 80.85 -1.99
N ALA A 205 -19.12 82.01 -2.13
CA ALA A 205 -19.44 83.32 -1.54
C ALA A 205 -18.29 84.30 -1.80
#